data_AF-A0A9X1U5U6-F1
#
_entry.id   AF-A0A9X1U5U6-F1
#
_cell.length_a   1.000
_cell.length_b   1.000
_cell.length_c   1.000
_cell.angle_alpha   90.00
_cell.angle_beta   90.00
_cell.angle_gamma   90.00
#
_symmetry.space_group_name_H-M   'P 1'
#
loop_
_entity.id
_entity.type
_entity.pdbx_description
1 polymer ?
#
loop_
_entity_poly.entity_id
_entity_poly.type
_entity_poly.pdbx_seq_one_letter_code
_entity_poly.pdbx_strand_id
1 'polypeptide(L)'
;MPVHVNVCVSPLIVYVIGSEVIGSAPPGHPYEGLGNPIEDYVHNDALRNSLSDLFGDAIPSTPAFQEFKKNYTFTVPSNYVGENLSFVVMVVDQDNNAKNSQFASINEIKNFE
;
A
#
# COMPACT_ATOMS: atom_id res chain seq x y z
N MET A 1 -21.54 35.48 3.10
CA MET A 1 -21.10 34.67 4.25
C MET A 1 -20.83 33.27 3.71
N PRO A 2 -19.58 32.77 3.66
CA PRO A 2 -19.33 31.46 3.09
C PRO A 2 -19.75 30.37 4.09
N VAL A 3 -20.62 29.47 3.62
CA VAL A 3 -21.00 28.24 4.32
C VAL A 3 -19.86 27.24 4.15
N HIS A 4 -19.29 26.78 5.26
CA HIS A 4 -18.40 25.64 5.25
C HIS A 4 -19.26 24.37 5.19
N VAL A 5 -19.22 23.69 4.05
CA VAL A 5 -19.77 22.35 3.90
C VAL A 5 -18.67 21.39 4.32
N ASN A 6 -18.87 20.65 5.41
CA ASN A 6 -18.03 19.51 5.72
C ASN A 6 -18.30 18.44 4.66
N VAL A 7 -17.40 18.36 3.68
CA VAL A 7 -17.36 17.22 2.77
C VAL A 7 -16.70 16.09 3.56
N CYS A 8 -17.47 15.05 3.89
CA CYS A 8 -16.94 13.81 4.43
C CYS A 8 -16.15 13.12 3.31
N VAL A 9 -14.90 13.55 3.10
CA VAL A 9 -13.95 12.86 2.23
C VAL A 9 -13.25 11.81 3.07
N SER A 10 -13.50 10.53 2.78
CA SER A 10 -12.73 9.43 3.36
C SER A 10 -11.50 9.24 2.48
N PRO A 11 -10.26 9.40 2.97
CA PRO A 11 -9.08 9.18 2.15
C PRO A 11 -8.93 7.70 1.78
N LEU A 12 -8.51 7.44 0.53
CA LEU A 12 -8.10 6.14 0.04
C LEU A 12 -6.57 6.05 0.07
N ILE A 13 -6.04 5.16 0.91
CA ILE A 13 -4.61 4.88 1.00
C ILE A 13 -4.32 3.57 0.25
N VAL A 14 -3.34 3.58 -0.65
CA VAL A 14 -2.95 2.39 -1.42
C VAL A 14 -1.45 2.17 -1.30
N TYR A 15 -1.09 1.02 -0.74
CA TYR A 15 0.30 0.58 -0.59
C TYR A 15 0.59 -0.65 -1.44
N VAL A 16 1.81 -0.70 -1.95
CA VAL A 16 2.43 -1.92 -2.48
C VAL A 16 3.30 -2.48 -1.37
N ILE A 17 3.01 -3.70 -0.96
CA ILE A 17 3.81 -4.46 -0.01
C ILE A 17 4.49 -5.62 -0.72
N GLY A 18 5.63 -6.07 -0.21
CA GLY A 18 6.38 -7.16 -0.80
C GLY A 18 7.10 -8.00 0.24
N SER A 19 7.07 -9.31 0.04
CA SER A 19 7.77 -10.27 0.88
C SER A 19 9.09 -10.70 0.21
N GLU A 20 10.23 -10.42 0.82
CA GLU A 20 11.53 -10.80 0.24
C GLU A 20 12.52 -11.28 1.30
N VAL A 21 13.44 -12.14 0.87
CA VAL A 21 14.60 -12.52 1.67
C VAL A 21 15.54 -11.32 1.71
N ILE A 22 15.84 -10.81 2.90
CA ILE A 22 16.80 -9.71 3.03
C ILE A 22 18.21 -10.30 2.93
N GLY A 23 18.89 -9.96 1.82
CA GLY A 23 20.31 -10.22 1.61
C GLY A 23 21.21 -9.39 2.53
N SER A 24 22.49 -9.75 2.56
CA SER A 24 23.53 -9.18 3.44
C SER A 24 23.56 -7.64 3.52
N ALA A 25 24.19 -7.13 4.58
CA ALA A 25 24.31 -5.70 4.86
C ALA A 25 24.79 -4.86 3.64
N PRO A 26 24.33 -3.60 3.53
CA PRO A 26 24.63 -2.74 2.39
C PRO A 26 26.12 -2.39 2.27
N PRO A 27 26.59 -1.95 1.09
CA PRO A 27 27.99 -1.62 0.85
C PRO A 27 28.52 -0.56 1.84
N GLY A 28 29.67 -0.83 2.45
CA GLY A 28 30.30 0.03 3.45
C GLY A 28 29.88 -0.24 4.90
N HIS A 29 29.03 -1.23 5.16
CA HIS A 29 28.73 -1.70 6.51
C HIS A 29 29.83 -2.66 7.01
N PRO A 30 30.20 -2.67 8.31
CA PRO A 30 31.21 -3.60 8.84
C PRO A 30 30.92 -5.08 8.63
N TYR A 31 29.68 -5.43 8.30
CA TYR A 31 29.20 -6.78 8.03
C TYR A 31 28.80 -7.03 6.57
N GLU A 32 29.25 -6.17 5.65
CA GLU A 32 29.11 -6.40 4.21
C GLU A 32 29.72 -7.77 3.82
N GLY A 33 28.97 -8.59 3.07
CA GLY A 33 29.43 -9.90 2.62
C GLY A 33 29.52 -11.00 3.68
N LEU A 34 29.23 -10.71 4.96
CA LEU A 34 29.22 -11.71 6.05
C LEU A 34 27.92 -12.54 6.13
N GLY A 35 27.00 -12.32 5.18
CA GLY A 35 25.67 -12.93 5.21
C GLY A 35 24.76 -12.29 6.25
N ASN A 36 23.47 -12.63 6.22
CA ASN A 36 22.56 -12.29 7.30
C ASN A 36 22.81 -13.28 8.45
N PRO A 37 23.07 -12.84 9.70
CA PRO A 37 23.27 -13.75 10.83
C PRO A 37 22.04 -14.64 11.12
N ILE A 38 20.87 -14.25 10.58
CA ILE A 38 19.67 -15.08 10.57
C ILE A 38 19.53 -15.66 9.15
N GLU A 39 19.84 -16.94 9.01
CA GLU A 39 19.61 -17.68 7.77
C GLU A 39 18.12 -17.61 7.39
N ASP A 40 17.85 -17.37 6.11
CA ASP A 40 16.50 -17.32 5.52
C ASP A 40 15.52 -16.31 6.15
N TYR A 41 16.01 -15.19 6.70
CA TYR A 41 15.12 -14.12 7.17
C TYR A 41 14.31 -13.51 6.00
N VAL A 42 13.01 -13.82 5.99
CA VAL A 42 12.04 -13.24 5.05
C VAL A 42 11.34 -12.07 5.73
N HIS A 43 11.49 -10.88 5.16
CA HIS A 43 10.70 -9.74 5.58
C HIS A 43 9.35 -9.81 4.89
N ASN A 44 8.33 -10.19 5.65
CA ASN A 44 6.96 -10.28 5.14
C ASN A 44 6.28 -8.90 5.17
N ASP A 45 5.48 -8.60 4.16
CA ASP A 45 4.60 -7.42 4.11
C ASP A 45 5.34 -6.07 4.23
N ALA A 46 6.59 -6.02 3.76
CA ALA A 46 7.38 -4.79 3.78
C ALA A 46 6.79 -3.75 2.83
N LEU A 47 6.56 -2.52 3.32
CA LEU A 47 6.05 -1.42 2.51
C LEU A 47 7.09 -0.99 1.48
N ARG A 48 6.76 -1.13 0.19
CA ARG A 48 7.65 -0.80 -0.94
C ARG A 48 7.32 0.51 -1.59
N ASN A 49 6.03 0.82 -1.72
CA ASN A 49 5.60 2.04 -2.39
C ASN A 49 4.23 2.50 -1.90
N SER A 50 4.00 3.80 -1.91
CA SER A 50 2.67 4.41 -1.78
C SER A 50 2.19 4.83 -3.17
N LEU A 51 1.03 4.33 -3.59
CA LEU A 51 0.39 4.72 -4.86
C LEU A 51 -0.56 5.91 -4.68
N SER A 52 -1.00 6.16 -3.46
CA SER A 52 -1.71 7.37 -3.04
C SER A 52 -0.75 8.37 -2.39
N ASP A 53 -1.25 9.58 -2.13
CA ASP A 53 -0.60 10.51 -1.20
C ASP A 53 -0.39 9.88 0.20
N LEU A 54 0.52 10.48 0.98
CA LEU A 54 0.88 10.00 2.33
C LEU A 54 -0.34 9.90 3.27
N PHE A 55 -1.31 10.81 3.11
CA PHE A 55 -2.56 10.84 3.87
C PHE A 55 -3.74 10.20 3.10
N GLY A 56 -3.46 9.56 1.97
CA GLY A 56 -4.46 9.02 1.07
C GLY A 56 -5.05 10.07 0.12
N ASP A 57 -5.71 9.56 -0.91
CA ASP A 57 -6.36 10.39 -1.90
C ASP A 57 -7.82 10.61 -1.54
N ALA A 58 -8.32 11.83 -1.73
CA ALA A 58 -9.72 12.13 -1.43
C ALA A 58 -10.69 11.28 -2.27
N ILE A 59 -11.53 10.49 -1.60
CA ILE A 59 -12.72 9.89 -2.22
C ILE A 59 -13.84 10.94 -2.19
N PRO A 60 -14.38 11.36 -3.34
CA PRO A 60 -15.51 12.28 -3.38
C PRO A 60 -16.76 11.60 -2.80
N SER A 61 -17.65 12.39 -2.19
CA SER A 61 -18.94 11.88 -1.72
C SER A 61 -19.75 11.35 -2.91
N THR A 62 -19.88 10.03 -3.03
CA THR A 62 -20.76 9.40 -4.00
C THR A 62 -22.17 9.24 -3.42
N PRO A 63 -23.24 9.43 -4.22
CA PRO A 63 -24.59 9.06 -3.83
C PRO A 63 -24.69 7.57 -3.47
N ALA A 64 -25.68 7.21 -2.66
CA ALA A 64 -25.97 5.80 -2.38
C ALA A 64 -26.11 5.01 -3.69
N PHE A 65 -25.58 3.78 -3.70
CA PHE A 65 -25.53 2.89 -4.87
C PHE A 65 -24.66 3.39 -6.05
N GLN A 66 -23.80 4.39 -5.88
CA GLN A 66 -22.78 4.72 -6.87
C GLN A 66 -21.40 4.17 -6.48
N GLU A 67 -20.78 3.47 -7.42
CA GLU A 67 -19.41 2.96 -7.29
C GLU A 67 -18.40 4.08 -7.58
N PHE A 68 -17.46 4.28 -6.65
CA PHE A 68 -16.26 5.05 -6.91
C PHE A 68 -15.18 4.11 -7.47
N LYS A 69 -14.57 4.47 -8.62
CA LYS A 69 -13.49 3.71 -9.25
C LYS A 69 -12.29 4.61 -9.43
N LYS A 70 -11.13 4.16 -8.97
CA LYS A 70 -9.84 4.82 -9.18
C LYS A 70 -8.82 3.80 -9.63
N ASN A 71 -8.12 4.10 -10.72
CA ASN A 71 -7.08 3.25 -11.27
C ASN A 71 -5.72 3.75 -10.80
N TYR A 72 -4.91 2.84 -10.26
CA TYR A 72 -3.51 3.08 -9.93
C TYR A 72 -2.64 2.27 -10.89
N THR A 73 -1.52 2.84 -11.30
CA THR A 73 -0.52 2.15 -12.12
C THR A 73 0.78 2.10 -11.35
N PHE A 74 1.34 0.90 -11.22
CA PHE A 74 2.63 0.67 -10.59
C PHE A 74 3.52 -0.08 -11.57
N THR A 75 4.67 0.50 -11.90
CA THR A 75 5.71 -0.18 -12.67
C THR A 75 6.59 -0.92 -11.68
N VAL A 76 6.59 -2.25 -11.73
CA VAL A 76 7.45 -3.10 -10.89
C VAL A 76 8.91 -2.92 -11.33
N PRO A 77 9.79 -2.39 -10.46
CA PRO A 77 11.23 -2.36 -10.71
C PRO A 77 11.80 -3.77 -10.95
N SER A 78 12.83 -3.89 -11.78
CA SER A 78 13.44 -5.19 -12.15
C SER A 78 14.08 -5.94 -10.98
N ASN A 79 14.34 -5.26 -9.87
CA ASN A 79 14.87 -5.84 -8.64
C ASN A 79 13.79 -6.46 -7.73
N TYR A 80 12.50 -6.37 -8.07
CA TYR A 80 11.42 -6.98 -7.30
C TYR A 80 10.88 -8.24 -7.96
N VAL A 81 10.58 -9.24 -7.13
CA VAL A 81 9.87 -10.46 -7.56
C VAL A 81 8.39 -10.17 -7.52
N GLY A 82 7.78 -9.96 -8.70
CA GLY A 82 6.36 -9.59 -8.81
C GLY A 82 5.40 -10.57 -8.12
N GLU A 83 5.73 -11.86 -8.07
CA GLU A 83 4.93 -12.88 -7.39
C GLU A 83 4.84 -12.67 -5.87
N ASN A 84 5.81 -11.99 -5.28
CA ASN A 84 5.85 -11.72 -3.85
C ASN A 84 5.28 -10.34 -3.49
N LEU A 85 4.78 -9.60 -4.47
CA LEU A 85 4.16 -8.30 -4.24
C LEU A 85 2.66 -8.46 -4.02
N SER A 86 2.10 -7.58 -3.21
CA SER A 86 0.67 -7.51 -2.95
C SER A 86 0.25 -6.06 -2.71
N PHE A 87 -1.04 -5.79 -2.86
CA PHE A 87 -1.61 -4.47 -2.67
C PHE A 87 -2.44 -4.45 -1.40
N VAL A 88 -2.23 -3.42 -0.59
CA VAL A 88 -3.08 -3.09 0.56
C VAL A 88 -3.79 -1.80 0.23
N VAL A 89 -5.12 -1.84 0.28
CA VAL A 89 -5.98 -0.67 0.08
C VAL A 89 -6.73 -0.42 1.37
N MET A 90 -6.68 0.80 1.88
CA MET A 90 -7.37 1.19 3.11
C MET A 90 -8.19 2.45 2.88
N VAL A 91 -9.41 2.45 3.40
CA VAL A 91 -10.27 3.64 3.48
C VAL A 91 -10.26 4.11 4.92
N VAL A 92 -9.85 5.34 5.15
CA VAL A 92 -9.82 5.95 6.49
C VAL A 92 -10.86 7.06 6.62
N ASP A 93 -11.20 7.44 7.84
CA ASP A 93 -12.00 8.64 8.11
C ASP A 93 -11.10 9.89 8.29
N GLN A 94 -11.71 11.04 8.58
CA GLN A 94 -10.96 12.30 8.80
C GLN A 94 -10.11 12.28 10.08
N ASP A 95 -10.41 11.37 11.01
CA ASP A 95 -9.68 11.18 12.27
C ASP A 95 -8.60 10.08 12.14
N ASN A 96 -8.35 9.58 10.92
CA ASN A 96 -7.46 8.47 10.57
C ASN A 96 -7.87 7.09 11.13
N ASN A 97 -9.13 6.89 11.49
CA ASN A 97 -9.62 5.55 11.80
C ASN A 97 -9.87 4.77 10.50
N ALA A 98 -9.35 3.55 10.44
CA ALA A 98 -9.61 2.66 9.32
C ALA A 98 -11.09 2.25 9.29
N LYS A 99 -11.80 2.62 8.23
CA LYS A 99 -13.19 2.19 7.98
C LYS A 99 -13.25 0.83 7.31
N ASN A 100 -12.35 0.58 6.35
CA ASN A 100 -12.22 -0.69 5.66
C ASN A 100 -10.79 -0.87 5.17
N SER A 101 -10.35 -2.11 5.01
CA SER A 101 -9.09 -2.47 4.40
C SER A 101 -9.26 -3.72 3.56
N GLN A 102 -8.70 -3.71 2.36
CA GLN A 102 -8.62 -4.87 1.51
C GLN A 102 -7.18 -5.18 1.15
N PHE A 103 -6.92 -6.48 1.01
CA PHE A 103 -5.62 -7.01 0.61
C PHE A 103 -5.81 -7.92 -0.60
N ALA A 104 -5.02 -7.71 -1.66
CA ALA A 104 -5.08 -8.49 -2.89
C ALA A 104 -3.66 -8.77 -3.43
N SER A 105 -3.46 -9.98 -3.95
CA SER A 105 -2.22 -10.38 -4.61
C SER A 105 -2.10 -9.73 -5.99
N ILE A 106 -0.88 -9.68 -6.56
CA ILE A 106 -0.72 -9.28 -7.96
C ILE A 106 -1.56 -10.19 -8.87
N ASN A 107 -2.29 -9.59 -9.82
CA ASN A 107 -3.23 -10.23 -10.75
C ASN A 107 -4.49 -10.85 -10.10
N GLU A 108 -4.75 -10.60 -8.82
CA GLU A 108 -5.98 -11.01 -8.16
C GLU A 108 -7.07 -9.94 -8.34
N ILE A 109 -8.29 -10.37 -8.69
CA ILE A 109 -9.47 -9.50 -8.68
C ILE A 109 -10.23 -9.77 -7.39
N LYS A 110 -10.23 -8.79 -6.49
CA LYS A 110 -11.11 -8.80 -5.31
C LYS A 110 -12.34 -7.93 -5.53
N ASN A 111 -13.49 -8.49 -5.18
CA ASN A 111 -14.77 -7.80 -5.22
C ASN A 111 -15.04 -7.12 -3.86
N PHE A 112 -16.12 -6.32 -3.80
CA PHE A 112 -16.56 -5.68 -2.56
C PHE A 112 -16.87 -6.72 -1.47
N GLU A 113 -16.23 -6.58 -0.31
CA GLU A 113 -16.50 -7.32 0.93
C GLU A 113 -16.87 -6.35 2.05
#